data_AF-A0AA97DQ64-F1
#
_entry.id   AF-A0AA97DQ64-F1
#
_cell.length_a   1.000
_cell.length_b   1.000
_cell.length_c   1.000
_cell.angle_alpha   90.00
_cell.angle_beta   90.00
_cell.angle_gamma   90.00
#
_symmetry.space_group_name_H-M   'P 1'
#
loop_
_entity.id
_entity.type
_entity.pdbx_description
1 polymer ?
#
loop_
_entity_poly.entity_id
_entity_poly.type
_entity_poly.pdbx_seq_one_letter_code
_entity_poly.pdbx_strand_id
1 'polypeptide(L)' 'MLYPQERIYQEMTFLSYYLHWSRDEVMRLNHLERRRWCREVSAVNKKLSNTEQNTFEFR' A
#
# COMPACT_ATOMS: atom_id res chain seq x y z
N MET A 1 -12.91 2.94 16.93
CA MET A 1 -11.86 1.90 16.93
C MET A 1 -10.55 2.56 16.54
N LEU A 2 -9.48 2.35 17.31
CA LEU A 2 -8.14 2.88 17.01
C LEU A 2 -7.55 2.08 15.84
N TYR A 3 -7.04 2.75 14.81
CA TYR A 3 -6.38 2.05 13.71
C TYR A 3 -5.04 1.47 14.19
N PRO A 4 -4.73 0.18 13.95
CA PRO A 4 -3.49 -0.42 14.44
C PRO A 4 -2.26 0.28 13.86
N GLN A 5 -1.33 0.68 14.73
CA GLN A 5 -0.09 1.34 14.31
C GLN A 5 0.73 0.47 13.34
N GLU A 6 0.76 -0.85 13.56
CA GLU A 6 1.44 -1.80 12.68
C GLU A 6 0.90 -1.76 11.24
N ARG A 7 -0.43 -1.61 11.07
CA ARG A 7 -1.06 -1.50 9.75
C ARG A 7 -0.60 -0.25 9.00
N ILE A 8 -0.37 0.86 9.71
CA ILE A 8 0.17 2.09 9.10
C ILE A 8 1.57 1.83 8.54
N TYR A 9 2.46 1.22 9.33
CA TYR A 9 3.82 0.93 8.88
C TYR A 9 3.85 -0.05 7.70
N GLN A 10 2.95 -1.03 7.68
CA GLN A 10 2.82 -1.97 6.56
C GLN A 10 2.37 -1.26 5.28
N GLU A 11 1.33 -0.41 5.35
CA GLU A 11 0.87 0.39 4.21
C GLU A 11 1.97 1.32 3.70
N MET A 12 2.70 1.97 4.62
CA MET A 12 3.76 2.90 4.25
C MET A 12 4.93 2.20 3.56
N THR A 13 5.36 1.07 4.11
CA THR A 13 6.44 0.25 3.54
C THR A 13 6.04 -0.27 2.16
N PHE A 14 4.81 -0.74 2.02
CA PHE A 14 4.27 -1.23 0.75
C PHE A 14 4.30 -0.16 -0.34
N LEU A 15 3.80 1.04 -0.05
CA LEU A 15 3.82 2.14 -1.02
C LEU A 15 5.24 2.60 -1.33
N SER A 16 6.10 2.73 -0.33
CA SER A 16 7.51 3.12 -0.54
C SER A 16 8.26 2.10 -1.40
N TYR A 17 7.98 0.81 -1.23
CA TYR A 17 8.61 -0.26 -2.00
C TYR A 17 8.18 -0.28 -3.47
N TYR A 18 6.87 -0.18 -3.74
CA TYR A 18 6.33 -0.30 -5.10
C TYR A 18 6.35 1.00 -5.90
N LEU A 19 6.19 2.15 -5.24
CA LEU A 19 6.14 3.46 -5.90
C LEU A 19 7.45 4.24 -5.78
N HIS A 20 8.40 3.74 -4.99
CA HIS A 20 9.67 4.41 -4.68
C HIS A 20 9.50 5.81 -4.08
N TRP A 21 8.33 6.07 -3.48
CA TRP A 21 8.06 7.31 -2.76
C TRP A 21 8.88 7.37 -1.47
N SER A 22 9.34 8.58 -1.16
CA SER A 22 10.03 8.85 0.09
C SER A 22 9.08 8.71 1.29
N ARG A 23 9.66 8.49 2.48
CA ARG A 23 8.90 8.44 3.73
C ARG A 23 7.98 9.67 3.89
N ASP A 24 8.47 10.86 3.54
CA ASP A 24 7.73 12.11 3.71
C ASP A 24 6.53 12.20 2.76
N GLU A 25 6.67 11.73 1.52
CA GLU A 25 5.55 11.67 0.57
C GLU A 25 4.45 10.74 1.05
N VAL A 26 4.81 9.57 1.56
CA VAL A 26 3.84 8.59 2.07
C VAL A 26 3.20 9.06 3.38
N MET A 27 3.94 9.77 4.24
CA MET A 27 3.42 10.36 5.47
C MET A 27 2.42 11.50 5.24
N ARG A 28 2.49 12.19 4.09
CA ARG A 28 1.53 13.25 3.73
C ARG A 28 0.16 12.72 3.34
N LEU A 29 0.06 11.44 2.96
CA LEU A 29 -1.20 10.81 2.61
C LEU A 29 -2.06 10.62 3.86
N ASN A 30 -3.31 11.07 3.80
CA ASN A 30 -4.25 10.73 4.85
C ASN A 30 -4.57 9.22 4.84
N HIS A 31 -5.19 8.73 5.90
CA HIS A 31 -5.49 7.31 6.05
C HIS A 31 -6.28 6.72 4.86
N LEU A 32 -7.28 7.44 4.36
CA LEU A 32 -8.13 6.97 3.25
C LEU A 32 -7.37 6.95 1.92
N GLU A 33 -6.56 7.96 1.66
CA GLU A 33 -5.70 8.04 0.48
C GLU A 33 -4.70 6.90 0.47
N ARG A 34 -4.01 6.68 1.59
CA ARG A 34 -3.01 5.61 1.71
C ARG A 34 -3.65 4.24 1.43
N ARG A 35 -4.82 3.96 2.02
CA ARG A 35 -5.56 2.72 1.75
C ARG A 35 -6.06 2.61 0.31
N ARG A 36 -6.44 3.72 -0.33
CA ARG A 36 -6.81 3.74 -1.75
C ARG A 36 -5.60 3.38 -2.61
N TRP A 37 -4.46 4.03 -2.41
CA TRP A 37 -3.23 3.76 -3.14
C TRP A 37 -2.77 2.30 -2.98
N CYS A 38 -2.86 1.73 -1.77
CA CYS A 38 -2.56 0.32 -1.58
C CYS A 38 -3.42 -0.58 -2.48
N ARG A 39 -4.72 -0.30 -2.60
CA ARG A 39 -5.64 -1.07 -3.46
C ARG A 39 -5.32 -0.91 -4.94
N GLU A 40 -5.04 0.32 -5.40
CA GLU A 40 -4.72 0.59 -6.80
C GLU A 40 -3.41 -0.09 -7.22
N VAL A 41 -2.36 0.00 -6.40
CA VAL A 41 -1.08 -0.66 -6.66
C VAL A 41 -1.25 -2.17 -6.73
N SER A 42 -1.99 -2.77 -5.78
CA SER A 42 -2.30 -4.21 -5.83
C SER A 42 -3.09 -4.59 -7.09
N ALA A 43 -4.04 -3.75 -7.53
CA ALA A 43 -4.82 -4.01 -8.74
C ALA A 43 -3.96 -3.93 -10.02
N VAL A 44 -3.07 -2.95 -10.11
CA VAL A 44 -2.11 -2.81 -11.23
C VAL A 44 -1.15 -3.99 -11.24
N ASN A 45 -0.55 -4.33 -10.11
CA ASN A 45 0.34 -5.48 -10.00
C ASN A 45 -0.35 -6.79 -10.38
N LYS A 46 -1.60 -6.99 -9.97
CA LYS A 46 -2.39 -8.17 -10.36
C LYS A 46 -2.61 -8.24 -11.87
N LYS A 47 -2.90 -7.11 -12.53
CA LYS A 47 -3.07 -7.03 -14.00
C LYS A 47 -1.76 -7.30 -14.73
N LEU A 48 -0.65 -6.73 -14.25
CA LEU A 48 0.67 -6.88 -14.88
C LEU A 48 1.26 -8.28 -14.69
N SER A 49 1.02 -8.90 -13.54
CA SER A 49 1.70 -10.14 -13.17
C SER A 49 1.17 -11.38 -13.87
N ASN A 50 -0.05 -11.40 -14.45
CA ASN A 50 -0.70 -12.56 -15.13
C ASN A 50 -0.53 -13.94 -14.44
N THR A 51 -0.12 -13.95 -13.18
CA THR A 51 0.31 -15.10 -12.38
C THR A 51 0.06 -14.69 -10.94
N GLU A 52 -0.72 -15.50 -10.24
CA GLU A 52 -1.41 -15.20 -8.99
C GLU A 52 -0.51 -15.08 -7.74
N GLN A 53 0.77 -14.72 -7.88
CA GLN A 53 1.76 -14.99 -6.82
C GLN A 53 2.13 -13.80 -5.92
N ASN A 54 1.74 -12.56 -6.21
CA ASN A 54 2.16 -11.40 -5.40
C ASN A 54 1.04 -10.41 -5.04
N THR A 55 -0.14 -10.92 -4.65
CA THR A 55 -1.17 -10.08 -4.03
C THR A 55 -0.89 -9.87 -2.54
N PHE A 56 -0.44 -8.66 -2.19
CA PHE A 56 -0.46 -8.20 -0.79
C PHE A 56 -1.91 -7.95 -0.37
N GLU A 57 -2.50 -8.90 0.36
CA GLU A 57 -3.81 -8.72 1.00
C GLU A 57 -3.63 -8.18 2.43
N PHE A 58 -4.03 -6.93 2.64
CA PHE A 58 -4.21 -6.37 3.98
C PHE A 58 -5.57 -6.85 4.52
N ARG A 59 -5.63 -8.00 5.19
CA ARG A 59 -6.81 -8.45 5.96
C ARG A 59 -6.94 -7.71 7.28
#